data_AF-A0A292RW74-F1
#
_entry.id   AF-A0A292RW74-F1
#
_cell.length_a   1.000
_cell.length_b   1.000
_cell.length_c   1.000
_cell.angle_alpha   90.00
_cell.angle_beta   90.00
_cell.angle_gamma   90.00
#
_symmetry.space_group_name_H-M   'P 1'
#
loop_
_entity.id
_entity.type
_entity.pdbx_description
1 polymer ?
#
loop_
_entity_poly.entity_id
_entity_poly.type
_entity_poly.pdbx_seq_one_letter_code
_entity_poly.pdbx_strand_id
1 'polypeptide(L)' 'MIEKLSSTGSTRYIAVPDWNLYHERPTVSGLRSLIARADDNGFNEFKVVHRKGRRVFIDEARYMEWFRRGNK' A
#
# COMPACT_ATOMS: atom_id res chain seq x y z
N MET A 1 0.48 -11.04 -31.31
CA MET A 1 0.60 -9.66 -30.77
C MET A 1 -0.17 -9.69 -29.46
N ILE A 2 0.54 -9.86 -28.35
CA ILE A 2 -0.03 -10.22 -27.04
C ILE A 2 -0.81 -9.03 -26.46
N GLU A 3 -2.08 -9.31 -26.21
CA GLU A 3 -3.07 -8.47 -25.54
C GLU A 3 -2.48 -7.95 -24.22
N LYS A 4 -2.22 -6.64 -24.13
CA LYS A 4 -2.02 -5.98 -22.84
C LYS A 4 -3.34 -6.04 -22.11
N LEU A 5 -3.55 -7.09 -21.32
CA LEU A 5 -4.51 -7.10 -20.22
C LEU A 5 -4.11 -5.95 -19.29
N SER A 6 -4.69 -4.78 -19.57
CA SER A 6 -4.77 -3.69 -18.63
C SER A 6 -5.56 -4.21 -17.45
N SER A 7 -4.85 -4.77 -16.46
CA SER A 7 -5.40 -5.09 -15.16
C SER A 7 -5.85 -3.80 -14.50
N THR A 8 -7.06 -3.35 -14.82
CA THR A 8 -7.89 -2.54 -13.92
C THR A 8 -8.30 -3.46 -12.76
N GLY A 9 -7.32 -3.95 -12.01
CA GLY A 9 -7.54 -4.70 -10.79
C GLY A 9 -8.11 -3.73 -9.77
N SER A 10 -9.36 -3.96 -9.37
CA SER A 10 -10.09 -3.17 -8.39
C SER A 10 -9.19 -2.81 -7.22
N THR A 11 -8.79 -1.54 -7.15
CA THR A 11 -7.80 -1.07 -6.19
C THR A 11 -8.45 -1.04 -4.81
N ARG A 12 -8.15 -2.03 -3.97
CA ARG A 12 -8.70 -2.12 -2.62
C ARG A 12 -7.96 -1.12 -1.72
N TYR A 13 -8.71 -0.17 -1.17
CA TYR A 13 -8.21 0.71 -0.12
C TYR A 13 -8.50 0.09 1.24
N ILE A 14 -7.46 -0.37 1.91
CA ILE A 14 -7.56 -0.99 3.23
C ILE A 14 -7.23 0.06 4.28
N ALA A 15 -8.14 0.28 5.24
CA ALA A 15 -7.80 1.17 6.34
C ALA A 15 -6.64 0.57 7.15
N VAL A 16 -5.67 1.38 7.54
CA VAL A 16 -4.50 0.95 8.34
C VAL A 16 -4.86 0.04 9.54
N PRO A 17 -5.88 0.34 10.38
CA PRO A 17 -6.27 -0.56 11.48
C PRO A 17 -6.78 -1.92 11.00
N ASP A 18 -7.37 -1.99 9.81
CA ASP A 18 -8.01 -3.18 9.25
C ASP A 18 -7.02 -4.02 8.42
N TRP A 19 -5.77 -3.58 8.27
CA TRP A 19 -4.75 -4.27 7.46
C TRP A 19 -4.60 -5.74 7.82
N ASN A 20 -4.51 -6.04 9.12
CA ASN A 20 -4.34 -7.41 9.61
C ASN A 20 -5.55 -8.33 9.44
N LEU A 21 -6.71 -7.79 9.01
CA LEU A 21 -7.85 -8.61 8.60
C LEU A 21 -7.65 -9.24 7.22
N TYR A 22 -6.76 -8.66 6.41
CA TYR A 22 -6.50 -9.08 5.04
C TYR A 22 -5.09 -9.65 4.86
N HIS A 23 -4.11 -9.16 5.63
CA HIS A 23 -2.70 -9.53 5.52
C HIS A 23 -2.08 -9.77 6.89
N GLU A 24 -1.49 -10.95 7.12
CA GLU A 24 -0.84 -11.25 8.41
C GLU A 24 0.36 -10.34 8.71
N ARG A 25 1.05 -9.87 7.66
CA ARG A 25 2.23 -9.00 7.77
C ARG A 25 2.18 -7.87 6.74
N PRO A 26 2.76 -6.69 7.05
CA PRO A 26 3.26 -6.26 8.36
C PRO A 26 2.12 -6.12 9.39
N THR A 27 2.45 -6.10 10.68
CA THR A 27 1.45 -5.77 11.72
C THR A 27 0.99 -4.32 11.55
N VAL A 28 -0.22 -3.97 12.03
CA VAL A 28 -0.72 -2.58 11.99
C VAL A 28 0.29 -1.60 12.57
N SER A 29 0.97 -1.97 13.66
CA SER A 29 2.03 -1.15 14.26
C SER A 29 3.22 -0.97 13.31
N GLY A 30 3.71 -2.06 12.70
CA GLY A 30 4.78 -1.99 11.69
C GLY A 30 4.38 -1.18 10.46
N LEU A 31 3.13 -1.32 10.01
CA LEU A 31 2.60 -0.53 8.90
C LEU A 31 2.55 0.96 9.23
N ARG A 32 2.18 1.34 10.46
CA ARG A 32 2.24 2.75 10.91
C ARG A 32 3.67 3.28 10.91
N SER A 33 4.65 2.49 11.33
CA SER A 33 6.06 2.88 11.25
C SER A 33 6.53 3.06 9.80
N LEU A 34 6.09 2.20 8.87
CA LEU A 34 6.36 2.37 7.44
C LEU A 34 5.72 3.65 6.88
N ILE A 35 4.48 3.94 7.26
CA ILE A 35 3.79 5.18 6.86
C ILE A 35 4.48 6.42 7.44
N ALA A 36 4.99 6.34 8.67
CA ALA A 36 5.74 7.44 9.29
C ALA A 36 7.06 7.72 8.55
N ARG A 37 7.66 6.69 7.95
CA ARG A 37 8.86 6.76 7.12
C ARG A 37 8.54 6.79 5.62
N ALA A 38 7.34 7.21 5.23
CA ALA A 38 6.87 7.09 3.84
C ALA A 38 7.70 7.88 2.81
N ASP A 39 8.41 8.91 3.29
CA ASP A 39 9.32 9.73 2.49
C ASP A 39 10.64 8.99 2.20
N ASP A 40 11.11 8.20 3.17
CA ASP A 40 12.40 7.50 3.16
C ASP A 40 12.30 6.13 2.46
N ASN A 41 11.21 5.40 2.68
CA ASN A 41 11.02 4.06 2.10
C ASN A 41 10.35 4.06 0.72
N GLY A 42 9.98 5.23 0.18
CA GLY A 42 9.35 5.36 -1.14
C GLY A 42 7.83 5.17 -1.17
N PHE A 43 7.12 4.99 -0.05
CA PHE A 43 5.65 4.92 -0.04
C PHE A 43 4.98 6.14 -0.68
N ASN A 44 5.56 7.34 -0.49
CA ASN A 44 5.07 8.57 -1.11
C ASN A 44 5.25 8.53 -2.64
N GLU A 45 6.39 8.02 -3.13
CA GLU A 45 6.69 7.91 -4.57
C GLU A 45 5.71 6.95 -5.27
N PHE A 46 5.42 5.81 -4.64
CA PHE A 46 4.47 4.80 -5.16
C PHE A 46 3.00 5.13 -4.85
N LYS A 47 2.72 6.25 -4.17
CA LYS A 47 1.37 6.67 -3.76
C LYS A 47 0.63 5.57 -2.99
N VAL A 48 1.32 4.87 -2.09
CA VAL A 48 0.76 3.75 -1.31
C VAL A 48 -0.26 4.25 -0.27
N VAL A 49 -0.04 5.44 0.26
CA VAL A 49 -0.80 6.00 1.39
C VAL A 49 -1.84 7.00 0.91
N HIS A 50 -3.11 6.75 1.25
CA HIS A 50 -4.23 7.63 0.95
C HIS A 50 -4.89 8.13 2.23
N ARG A 51 -5.06 9.45 2.35
CA ARG A 51 -5.65 10.10 3.53
C ARG A 51 -7.03 10.63 3.18
N LYS A 52 -8.05 10.22 3.94
CA LYS A 52 -9.43 10.74 3.82
C LYS A 52 -9.91 11.18 5.20
N GLY A 53 -9.87 12.49 5.44
CA GLY A 53 -10.12 13.08 6.74
C GLY A 53 -9.12 12.60 7.79
N ARG A 54 -9.62 12.05 8.90
CA ARG A 54 -8.80 11.49 9.99
C ARG A 54 -8.33 10.05 9.74
N ARG A 55 -8.79 9.40 8.66
CA ARG A 55 -8.48 7.99 8.36
C ARG A 55 -7.40 7.89 7.30
N VAL A 56 -6.53 6.91 7.49
CA VAL A 56 -5.46 6.56 6.55
C VAL A 56 -5.77 5.20 5.96
N PHE A 57 -5.63 5.09 4.65
CA PHE A 57 -5.86 3.92 3.84
C PHE A 57 -4.58 3.56 3.10
N ILE A 58 -4.38 2.28 2.88
CA ILE A 58 -3.33 1.72 2.04
C ILE A 58 -3.97 1.24 0.75
N ASP A 59 -3.43 1.70 -0.37
CA ASP A 59 -3.70 1.10 -1.66
C ASP A 59 -2.94 -0.22 -1.73
N GLU A 60 -3.68 -1.32 -1.67
CA GLU A 60 -3.12 -2.68 -1.68
C GLU A 60 -2.30 -2.95 -2.95
N ALA A 61 -2.77 -2.50 -4.11
CA ALA A 61 -2.09 -2.75 -5.37
C ALA A 61 -0.74 -2.01 -5.43
N ARG A 62 -0.72 -0.75 -4.97
CA ARG A 62 0.51 0.05 -4.88
C ARG A 62 1.47 -0.47 -3.81
N TYR A 63 0.95 -0.94 -2.67
CA TYR A 63 1.76 -1.60 -1.67
C TYR A 63 2.46 -2.83 -2.24
N MET A 64 1.73 -3.68 -2.98
CA MET A 64 2.31 -4.88 -3.61
C MET A 64 3.29 -4.53 -4.75
N GLU A 65 3.07 -3.43 -5.46
CA GLU A 65 4.01 -2.90 -6.45
C GLU A 65 5.32 -2.44 -5.79
N TRP A 66 5.23 -1.65 -4.73
CA TRP A 66 6.37 -1.24 -3.91
C TRP A 66 7.12 -2.44 -3.33
N PHE A 67 6.40 -3.42 -2.77
CA PHE A 67 6.98 -4.62 -2.20
C PHE A 67 7.76 -5.43 -3.24
N ARG A 68 7.19 -5.60 -4.45
CA ARG A 68 7.83 -6.32 -5.56
C ARG A 68 9.05 -5.61 -6.14
N ARG A 69 9.05 -4.28 -6.14
CA ARG A 69 10.17 -3.49 -6.68
C ARG A 69 11.44 -3.62 -5.83
N GLY A 70 11.32 -4.16 -4.62
CA GLY A 70 12.41 -4.20 -3.65
C GLY A 70 12.55 -2.82 -3.03
N ASN A 71 12.41 -2.78 -1.70
CA ASN A 71 12.65 -1.58 -0.90
C ASN A 71 13.94 -0.91 -1.38
N LYS A 72 13.87 0.41 -1.62
CA LYS A 72 14.98 1.25 -2.09
C LYS A 72 16.18 1.17 -1.15
#